data_AF-A0AAE3GR66-F1
#
_entry.id   AF-A0AAE3GR66-F1
#
_cell.length_a   1.000
_cell.length_b   1.000
_cell.length_c   1.000
_cell.angle_alpha   90.00
_cell.angle_beta   90.00
_cell.angle_gamma   90.00
#
_symmetry.space_group_name_H-M   'P 1'
#
loop_
_entity.id
_entity.type
_entity.pdbx_description
1 polymer ?
#
loop_
_entity_poly.entity_id
_entity_poly.type
_entity_poly.pdbx_seq_one_letter_code
_entity_poly.pdbx_strand_id
1 'polypeptide(L)'
;MEQDPTYIIWHPSLNQKDESSSIITFNMTPIATLNLPEESLDFYIQILDTLGINVAPKYWDSIAYRSNYYRDLDAKYWKDYWSICWRVNVTLNGHISGLPKLSEEDIEIYAYDLDSPWNEGNDPQEIGCMIIADFKNETLAEKAKTVINSSDQVQKLAKDISAPTPELYSVEIGGIFYQLQIFLGIFPESFFVNGASYALAIENICNQLGGITSFDERINEWGEM
;
A
#
# COMPACT_ATOMS: atom_id res chain seq x y z
N MET A 1 29.78 6.52 4.71
CA MET A 1 28.53 6.64 5.47
C MET A 1 27.55 5.76 4.73
N GLU A 2 27.06 4.70 5.37
CA GLU A 2 25.83 4.05 4.90
C GLU A 2 24.76 5.15 4.85
N GLN A 3 24.13 5.31 3.69
CA GLN A 3 22.89 6.07 3.62
C GLN A 3 21.82 5.15 4.19
N ASP A 4 20.82 5.71 4.87
CA ASP A 4 19.64 4.96 5.28
C ASP A 4 18.65 4.88 4.09
N PRO A 5 17.84 3.82 4.01
CA PRO A 5 16.87 3.68 2.94
C PRO A 5 15.79 4.74 3.08
N THR A 6 15.27 5.18 1.94
CA THR A 6 14.36 6.32 1.84
C THR A 6 12.91 5.86 1.95
N TYR A 7 12.61 4.72 1.34
CA TYR A 7 11.29 4.11 1.30
C TYR A 7 11.39 2.59 1.39
N ILE A 8 10.26 1.97 1.73
CA ILE A 8 10.01 0.54 1.62
C ILE A 8 9.04 0.33 0.46
N ILE A 9 9.42 -0.45 -0.54
CA ILE A 9 8.51 -0.95 -1.58
C ILE A 9 7.97 -2.30 -1.14
N TRP A 10 6.69 -2.53 -1.36
CA TRP A 10 6.07 -3.81 -1.05
C TRP A 10 5.01 -4.18 -2.07
N HIS A 11 4.87 -5.49 -2.27
CA HIS A 11 3.94 -6.12 -3.21
C HIS A 11 4.02 -5.61 -4.65
N PRO A 12 5.23 -5.61 -5.27
CA PRO A 12 5.33 -5.32 -6.68
C PRO A 12 4.59 -6.39 -7.49
N SER A 13 3.85 -5.93 -8.48
CA SER A 13 3.06 -6.74 -9.39
C SER A 13 3.27 -6.28 -10.82
N LEU A 14 3.12 -7.20 -11.76
CA LEU A 14 3.30 -6.94 -13.19
C LEU A 14 1.99 -7.18 -13.92
N ASN A 15 1.53 -6.14 -14.60
CA ASN A 15 0.39 -6.20 -15.51
C ASN A 15 0.87 -5.95 -16.94
N GLN A 16 0.32 -6.67 -17.91
CA GLN A 16 0.58 -6.39 -19.31
C GLN A 16 -0.38 -5.29 -19.78
N LYS A 17 0.16 -4.21 -20.36
CA LYS A 17 -0.66 -3.14 -20.96
C LYS A 17 -1.03 -3.50 -22.39
N ASP A 18 -0.03 -3.92 -23.16
CA ASP A 18 -0.15 -4.39 -24.54
C ASP A 18 1.02 -5.32 -24.89
N GLU A 19 1.13 -5.76 -26.14
CA GLU A 19 2.21 -6.64 -26.60
C GLU A 19 3.61 -6.03 -26.46
N SER A 20 3.72 -4.71 -26.29
CA SER A 20 4.97 -3.95 -26.31
C SER A 20 5.30 -3.24 -24.99
N SER A 21 4.38 -3.22 -24.03
CA SER A 21 4.51 -2.46 -22.79
C SER A 21 3.93 -3.21 -21.59
N SER A 22 4.69 -3.19 -20.49
CA SER A 22 4.26 -3.68 -19.19
C SER A 22 4.07 -2.53 -18.20
N ILE A 23 3.19 -2.72 -17.21
CA ILE A 23 2.99 -1.83 -16.07
C ILE A 23 3.42 -2.57 -14.82
N ILE A 24 4.28 -1.94 -14.02
CA ILE A 24 4.62 -2.41 -12.68
C ILE A 24 3.80 -1.59 -11.69
N THR A 25 3.09 -2.26 -10.80
CA THR A 25 2.35 -1.64 -9.71
C THR A 25 2.94 -2.09 -8.39
N PHE A 26 3.26 -1.15 -7.50
CA PHE A 26 3.73 -1.46 -6.15
C PHE A 26 3.19 -0.45 -5.14
N ASN A 27 3.20 -0.82 -3.87
CA ASN A 27 2.95 0.12 -2.79
C ASN A 27 4.28 0.59 -2.19
N MET A 28 4.28 1.78 -1.62
CA MET A 28 5.47 2.40 -1.07
C MET A 28 5.16 3.14 0.22
N THR A 29 5.97 2.91 1.25
CA THR A 29 5.89 3.56 2.56
C THR A 29 7.18 4.33 2.81
N PRO A 30 7.14 5.57 3.32
CA PRO A 30 8.36 6.31 3.60
C PRO A 30 8.97 5.87 4.94
N ILE A 31 10.30 5.77 5.00
CA ILE A 31 11.04 5.43 6.22
C ILE A 31 11.32 6.69 7.06
N ALA A 32 11.40 7.85 6.41
CA ALA A 32 11.54 9.16 7.02
C ALA A 32 10.35 10.07 6.68
N THR A 33 10.37 11.32 7.12
CA THR A 33 9.34 12.34 6.78
C THR A 33 9.49 12.88 5.34
N LEU A 34 9.87 12.01 4.40
CA LEU A 34 10.09 12.35 3.01
C LEU A 34 8.80 12.18 2.22
N ASN A 35 8.41 13.23 1.50
CA ASN A 35 7.35 13.16 0.51
C ASN A 35 7.90 12.63 -0.81
N LEU A 36 7.02 11.96 -1.57
CA LEU A 36 7.33 11.47 -2.91
C LEU A 36 7.75 12.62 -3.83
N PRO A 37 8.88 12.52 -4.57
CA PRO A 37 9.28 13.54 -5.54
C PRO A 37 8.28 13.60 -6.71
N GLU A 38 7.99 14.81 -7.19
CA GLU A 38 7.14 15.00 -8.37
C GLU A 38 7.98 14.78 -9.65
N GLU A 39 7.43 13.99 -10.58
CA GLU A 39 7.90 13.85 -11.97
C GLU A 39 9.40 13.52 -12.19
N SER A 40 10.05 12.87 -11.22
CA SER A 40 11.47 12.54 -11.33
C SER A 40 11.73 11.24 -12.09
N LEU A 41 12.17 11.35 -13.35
CA LEU A 41 12.58 10.19 -14.15
C LEU A 41 13.68 9.37 -13.46
N ASP A 42 14.69 10.04 -12.91
CA ASP A 42 15.86 9.41 -12.29
C ASP A 42 15.48 8.64 -11.01
N PHE A 43 14.49 9.14 -10.25
CA PHE A 43 13.92 8.42 -9.11
C PHE A 43 13.33 7.07 -9.52
N TYR A 44 12.49 7.05 -10.56
CA TYR A 44 11.88 5.79 -11.03
C TYR A 44 12.89 4.85 -11.69
N ILE A 45 13.92 5.38 -12.36
CA ILE A 45 15.03 4.55 -12.86
C ILE A 45 15.72 3.82 -11.69
N GLN A 46 16.07 4.53 -10.61
CA GLN A 46 16.70 3.94 -9.43
C GLN A 46 15.82 2.87 -8.76
N ILE A 47 14.50 3.10 -8.68
CA ILE A 47 13.56 2.10 -8.19
C ILE A 47 13.59 0.84 -9.06
N LEU A 48 13.45 0.99 -10.38
CA LEU A 48 13.41 -0.14 -11.30
C LEU A 48 14.73 -0.92 -11.29
N ASP A 49 15.87 -0.23 -11.23
CA ASP A 49 17.19 -0.84 -11.10
C ASP A 49 17.30 -1.68 -9.81
N THR A 50 16.77 -1.17 -8.69
CA THR A 50 16.74 -1.90 -7.41
C THR A 50 15.87 -3.16 -7.51
N LEU A 51 14.76 -3.08 -8.23
CA LEU A 51 13.91 -4.24 -8.54
C LEU A 51 14.54 -5.20 -9.56
N GLY A 52 15.71 -4.89 -10.11
CA GLY A 52 16.41 -5.69 -11.12
C GLY A 52 15.84 -5.55 -12.55
N ILE A 53 15.15 -4.45 -12.84
CA ILE A 53 14.40 -4.21 -14.07
C ILE A 53 15.15 -3.20 -14.94
N ASN A 54 15.89 -3.72 -15.92
CA ASN A 54 16.69 -2.92 -16.86
C ASN A 54 15.86 -2.37 -18.05
N VAL A 55 14.65 -1.88 -17.79
CA VAL A 55 13.78 -1.26 -18.80
C VAL A 55 13.38 0.12 -18.32
N ALA A 56 13.67 1.14 -19.13
CA ALA A 56 13.41 2.52 -18.76
C ALA A 56 11.90 2.77 -18.52
N PRO A 57 11.54 3.57 -17.50
CA PRO A 57 10.17 4.01 -17.31
C PRO A 57 9.76 4.99 -18.42
N LYS A 58 8.51 4.90 -18.86
CA LYS A 58 7.92 5.77 -19.90
C LYS A 58 6.98 6.81 -19.30
N TYR A 59 6.17 6.39 -18.33
CA TYR A 59 5.18 7.20 -17.64
C TYR A 59 4.92 6.56 -16.28
N TRP A 60 4.60 7.37 -15.28
CA TRP A 60 4.23 6.89 -13.95
C TRP A 60 3.12 7.75 -13.37
N ASP A 61 2.35 7.14 -12.48
CA ASP A 61 1.39 7.81 -11.61
C ASP A 61 1.49 7.25 -10.20
N SER A 62 1.14 8.09 -9.23
CA SER A 62 1.15 7.73 -7.82
C SER A 62 -0.08 8.28 -7.13
N ILE A 63 -0.74 7.44 -6.35
CA ILE A 63 -1.91 7.82 -5.55
C ILE A 63 -1.55 7.67 -4.08
N ALA A 64 -1.61 8.79 -3.35
CA ALA A 64 -1.41 8.78 -1.90
C ALA A 64 -2.64 8.22 -1.18
N TYR A 65 -2.41 7.43 -0.15
CA TYR A 65 -3.44 6.93 0.76
C TYR A 65 -2.87 6.79 2.18
N ARG A 66 -3.75 6.66 3.16
CA ARG A 66 -3.41 6.26 4.53
C ARG A 66 -3.78 4.82 4.78
N SER A 67 -2.90 4.09 5.48
CA SER A 67 -3.10 2.68 5.77
C SER A 67 -2.65 2.28 7.17
N ASN A 68 -3.23 1.19 7.65
CA ASN A 68 -2.92 0.55 8.92
C ASN A 68 -1.69 -0.38 8.84
N TYR A 69 -1.15 -0.68 7.65
CA TYR A 69 -0.25 -1.82 7.48
C TYR A 69 1.15 -1.61 8.08
N TYR A 70 1.83 -0.54 7.68
CA TYR A 70 3.11 -0.11 8.25
C TYR A 70 2.86 0.96 9.31
N ARG A 71 2.20 0.57 10.41
CA ARG A 71 1.87 1.45 11.54
C ARG A 71 2.79 1.21 12.73
N ASP A 72 2.91 2.22 13.59
CA ASP A 72 3.44 2.01 14.94
C ASP A 72 2.36 1.33 15.81
N LEU A 73 2.65 0.14 16.33
CA LEU A 73 1.71 -0.62 17.18
C LEU A 73 1.40 0.07 18.51
N ASP A 74 2.33 0.90 18.99
CA ASP A 74 2.17 1.69 20.23
C ASP A 74 1.67 3.12 19.94
N ALA A 75 1.27 3.40 18.70
CA ALA A 75 0.78 4.69 18.25
C ALA A 75 -0.34 5.24 19.14
N LYS A 76 -0.07 6.37 19.80
CA LYS A 76 -1.08 7.17 20.49
C LYS A 76 -1.66 8.26 19.61
N TYR A 77 -0.96 8.62 18.54
CA TYR A 77 -1.38 9.63 17.60
C TYR A 77 -1.87 8.98 16.31
N TRP A 78 -2.97 9.50 15.78
CA TRP A 78 -3.63 8.87 14.63
C TRP A 78 -2.74 8.87 13.39
N LYS A 79 -1.81 9.82 13.22
CA LYS A 79 -0.88 9.85 12.07
C LYS A 79 0.10 8.69 12.09
N ASP A 80 0.42 8.16 13.27
CA ASP A 80 1.34 7.03 13.47
C ASP A 80 0.61 5.69 13.27
N TYR A 81 -0.70 5.67 13.51
CA TYR A 81 -1.56 4.52 13.22
C TYR A 81 -1.94 4.44 11.73
N TRP A 82 -2.17 5.60 11.11
CA TRP A 82 -2.59 5.75 9.72
C TRP A 82 -1.47 6.37 8.88
N SER A 83 -0.41 5.60 8.68
CA SER A 83 0.76 5.99 7.90
C SER A 83 0.40 6.36 6.47
N ILE A 84 1.05 7.39 5.94
CA ILE A 84 0.92 7.75 4.52
C ILE A 84 1.72 6.74 3.69
N CYS A 85 1.08 6.24 2.64
CA CYS A 85 1.67 5.36 1.64
C CYS A 85 1.30 5.87 0.24
N TRP A 86 1.99 5.35 -0.78
CA TRP A 86 1.67 5.60 -2.17
C TRP A 86 1.49 4.29 -2.92
N ARG A 87 0.46 4.22 -3.77
CA ARG A 87 0.36 3.21 -4.82
C ARG A 87 0.94 3.80 -6.08
N VAL A 88 2.00 3.19 -6.58
CA VAL A 88 2.74 3.66 -7.74
C VAL A 88 2.51 2.71 -8.89
N ASN A 89 2.18 3.26 -10.06
CA ASN A 89 2.13 2.55 -11.33
C ASN A 89 3.21 3.10 -12.24
N VAL A 90 4.10 2.23 -12.72
CA VAL A 90 5.17 2.59 -13.66
C VAL A 90 4.92 1.86 -14.97
N THR A 91 4.57 2.60 -16.02
CA THR A 91 4.51 2.08 -17.38
C THR A 91 5.91 2.04 -17.96
N LEU A 92 6.35 0.86 -18.39
CA LEU A 92 7.68 0.65 -18.98
C LEU A 92 7.70 1.01 -20.47
N ASN A 93 8.85 1.48 -20.93
CA ASN A 93 9.16 1.68 -22.36
C ASN A 93 9.59 0.36 -23.03
N GLY A 94 8.94 -0.74 -22.68
CA GLY A 94 9.24 -2.07 -23.17
C GLY A 94 8.42 -3.13 -22.43
N HIS A 95 8.52 -4.37 -22.93
CA HIS A 95 7.90 -5.53 -22.33
C HIS A 95 8.91 -6.29 -21.46
N ILE A 96 8.44 -6.73 -20.28
CA ILE A 96 9.11 -7.75 -19.46
C ILE A 96 8.16 -8.92 -19.25
N SER A 97 8.69 -10.14 -19.26
CA SER A 97 7.91 -11.38 -19.17
C SER A 97 7.56 -11.78 -17.73
N GLY A 98 8.14 -11.11 -16.74
CA GLY A 98 7.94 -11.37 -15.33
C GLY A 98 8.75 -10.38 -14.49
N LEU A 99 8.38 -10.23 -13.22
CA LEU A 99 9.24 -9.57 -12.26
C LEU A 99 10.46 -10.46 -11.99
N PRO A 100 11.64 -9.87 -11.75
CA PRO A 100 12.75 -10.59 -11.17
C PRO A 100 12.30 -11.31 -9.89
N LYS A 101 12.92 -12.46 -9.57
CA LYS A 101 12.65 -13.12 -8.30
C LYS A 101 13.18 -12.24 -7.18
N LEU A 102 12.28 -11.53 -6.54
CA LEU A 102 12.55 -10.77 -5.34
C LEU A 102 12.62 -11.78 -4.19
N SER A 103 13.71 -11.73 -3.43
CA SER A 103 13.92 -12.59 -2.27
C SER A 103 13.23 -12.07 -1.01
N GLU A 104 12.67 -10.86 -1.09
CA GLU A 104 12.15 -10.10 0.04
C GLU A 104 10.69 -9.70 -0.26
N GLU A 105 9.85 -9.77 0.77
CA GLU A 105 8.42 -9.39 0.70
C GLU A 105 8.26 -7.87 0.57
N ASP A 106 9.21 -7.15 1.16
CA ASP A 106 9.41 -5.72 1.07
C ASP A 106 10.88 -5.39 0.77
N ILE A 107 11.10 -4.26 0.09
CA ILE A 107 12.40 -3.91 -0.48
C ILE A 107 12.72 -2.50 -0.05
N GLU A 108 13.80 -2.38 0.72
CA GLU A 108 14.38 -1.09 1.06
C GLU A 108 15.00 -0.45 -0.17
N ILE A 109 14.56 0.77 -0.50
CA ILE A 109 15.05 1.51 -1.66
C ILE A 109 15.76 2.80 -1.26
N TYR A 110 16.89 3.02 -1.91
CA TYR A 110 17.74 4.20 -1.80
C TYR A 110 17.57 5.07 -3.05
N ALA A 111 16.34 5.52 -3.30
CA ALA A 111 16.01 6.32 -4.47
C ALA A 111 15.86 7.79 -4.08
N TYR A 112 16.63 8.66 -4.75
CA TYR A 112 16.65 10.09 -4.48
C TYR A 112 16.53 10.90 -5.75
N ASP A 113 15.89 12.07 -5.63
CA ASP A 113 16.09 13.17 -6.57
C ASP A 113 16.58 14.38 -5.77
N LEU A 114 17.82 14.80 -6.02
CA LEU A 114 18.43 15.95 -5.35
C LEU A 114 17.96 17.28 -5.94
N ASP A 115 17.42 17.26 -7.16
CA ASP A 115 17.02 18.44 -7.93
C ASP A 115 15.50 18.65 -7.97
N SER A 116 14.71 17.65 -7.57
CA SER A 116 13.24 17.79 -7.45
C SER A 116 12.89 18.70 -6.26
N PRO A 117 11.99 19.69 -6.45
CA PRO A 117 11.41 20.41 -5.32
C PRO A 117 10.65 19.40 -4.47
N TRP A 118 11.21 19.06 -3.30
CA TRP A 118 10.52 18.26 -2.30
C TRP A 118 9.16 18.89 -2.02
N ASN A 119 8.12 18.07 -2.08
CA ASN A 119 6.75 18.55 -1.95
C ASN A 119 6.46 18.89 -0.48
N GLU A 120 7.06 19.97 0.06
CA GLU A 120 6.89 20.40 1.45
C GLU A 120 5.43 20.83 1.77
N GLY A 121 4.53 20.85 0.77
CA GLY A 121 3.25 21.56 0.86
C GLY A 121 1.97 20.74 0.73
N ASN A 122 2.00 19.45 0.41
CA ASN A 122 0.77 18.72 0.06
C ASN A 122 0.47 17.61 1.07
N ASP A 123 0.07 17.95 2.31
CA ASP A 123 -0.87 17.07 3.04
C ASP A 123 -2.22 17.31 2.34
N PRO A 124 -2.68 16.41 1.47
CA PRO A 124 -3.85 16.69 0.65
C PRO A 124 -5.07 16.85 1.58
N GLN A 125 -5.95 17.80 1.25
CA GLN A 125 -7.15 18.08 2.07
C GLN A 125 -8.00 16.82 2.28
N GLU A 126 -7.96 15.91 1.30
CA GLU A 126 -8.53 14.59 1.38
C GLU A 126 -7.54 13.55 0.85
N ILE A 127 -7.52 12.36 1.44
CA ILE A 127 -6.60 11.28 1.10
C ILE A 127 -7.35 9.95 1.07
N GLY A 128 -6.89 9.02 0.23
CA GLY A 128 -7.42 7.66 0.21
C GLY A 128 -7.27 6.97 1.57
N CYS A 129 -8.20 6.10 1.94
CA CYS A 129 -8.03 5.19 3.09
C CYS A 129 -8.02 3.74 2.60
N MET A 130 -6.97 3.01 2.95
CA MET A 130 -6.80 1.61 2.57
C MET A 130 -6.55 0.74 3.79
N ILE A 131 -7.44 -0.24 4.01
CA ILE A 131 -7.23 -1.28 5.01
C ILE A 131 -6.54 -2.46 4.36
N ILE A 132 -5.54 -3.00 5.06
CA ILE A 132 -4.77 -4.13 4.61
C ILE A 132 -4.73 -5.19 5.70
N ALA A 133 -4.96 -6.43 5.29
CA ALA A 133 -4.92 -7.58 6.17
C ALA A 133 -4.35 -8.80 5.45
N ASP A 134 -3.42 -9.49 6.11
CA ASP A 134 -2.80 -10.71 5.61
C ASP A 134 -3.48 -11.95 6.17
N PHE A 135 -3.70 -12.94 5.31
CA PHE A 135 -4.34 -14.21 5.64
C PHE A 135 -3.50 -15.38 5.16
N LYS A 136 -3.36 -16.42 5.99
CA LYS A 136 -2.59 -17.63 5.64
C LYS A 136 -3.12 -18.39 4.42
N ASN A 137 -4.36 -18.14 4.01
CA ASN A 137 -4.94 -18.77 2.82
C ASN A 137 -6.08 -17.93 2.24
N GLU A 138 -6.36 -18.17 0.97
CA GLU A 138 -7.39 -17.49 0.18
C GLU A 138 -8.79 -17.62 0.79
N THR A 139 -9.13 -18.79 1.34
CA THR A 139 -10.47 -19.05 1.88
C THR A 139 -10.82 -18.09 3.02
N LEU A 140 -9.85 -17.76 3.89
CA LEU A 140 -10.06 -16.79 4.97
C LEU A 140 -10.20 -15.36 4.44
N ALA A 141 -9.39 -14.97 3.45
CA ALA A 141 -9.49 -13.66 2.81
C ALA A 141 -10.85 -13.46 2.12
N GLU A 142 -11.33 -14.46 1.37
CA GLU A 142 -12.63 -14.41 0.69
C GLU A 142 -13.81 -14.44 1.69
N LYS A 143 -13.65 -15.17 2.81
CA LYS A 143 -14.61 -15.10 3.92
C LYS A 143 -14.68 -13.70 4.51
N ALA A 144 -13.53 -13.04 4.72
CA ALA A 144 -13.49 -11.66 5.21
C ALA A 144 -14.19 -10.70 4.26
N LYS A 145 -13.92 -10.77 2.95
CA LYS A 145 -14.65 -9.98 1.94
C LYS A 145 -16.16 -10.14 2.05
N THR A 146 -16.62 -11.38 2.18
CA THR A 146 -18.05 -11.70 2.28
C THR A 146 -18.66 -11.03 3.52
N VAL A 147 -18.01 -11.18 4.68
CA VAL A 147 -18.50 -10.62 5.95
C VAL A 147 -18.48 -9.10 5.94
N ILE A 148 -17.44 -8.47 5.39
CA ILE A 148 -17.35 -7.01 5.25
C ILE A 148 -18.53 -6.48 4.44
N ASN A 149 -18.81 -7.09 3.28
CA ASN A 149 -19.90 -6.67 2.39
C ASN A 149 -21.29 -6.87 3.02
N SER A 150 -21.47 -7.92 3.84
CA SER A 150 -22.75 -8.23 4.48
C SER A 150 -22.94 -7.62 5.87
N SER A 151 -21.97 -6.89 6.41
CA SER A 151 -22.02 -6.39 7.79
C SER A 151 -22.91 -5.15 7.92
N ASP A 152 -24.03 -5.28 8.64
CA ASP A 152 -24.93 -4.17 8.95
C ASP A 152 -24.22 -3.01 9.64
N GLN A 153 -23.26 -3.31 10.52
CA GLN A 153 -22.46 -2.29 11.22
C GLN A 153 -21.60 -1.49 10.22
N VAL A 154 -20.91 -2.18 9.32
CA VAL A 154 -20.07 -1.56 8.28
C VAL A 154 -20.92 -0.70 7.34
N GLN A 155 -22.06 -1.23 6.88
CA GLN A 155 -22.99 -0.50 6.01
C GLN A 155 -23.58 0.73 6.69
N LYS A 156 -23.93 0.64 7.98
CA LYS A 156 -24.40 1.78 8.77
C LYS A 156 -23.33 2.85 8.89
N LEU A 157 -22.11 2.49 9.29
CA LEU A 157 -21.01 3.43 9.44
C LEU A 157 -20.65 4.11 8.12
N ALA A 158 -20.63 3.36 7.02
CA ALA A 158 -20.41 3.91 5.68
C ALA A 158 -21.49 4.95 5.32
N LYS A 159 -22.76 4.64 5.60
CA LYS A 159 -23.88 5.57 5.35
C LYS A 159 -23.80 6.83 6.20
N ASP A 160 -23.44 6.71 7.48
CA ASP A 160 -23.35 7.84 8.41
C ASP A 160 -22.33 8.90 7.96
N ILE A 161 -21.30 8.48 7.22
CA ILE A 161 -20.26 9.37 6.65
C ILE A 161 -20.36 9.53 5.12
N SER A 162 -21.40 8.98 4.49
CA SER A 162 -21.57 8.95 3.03
C SER A 162 -20.37 8.37 2.27
N ALA A 163 -19.70 7.36 2.84
CA ALA A 163 -18.60 6.64 2.19
C ALA A 163 -19.10 5.85 0.97
N PRO A 164 -18.26 5.70 -0.07
CA PRO A 164 -18.55 4.79 -1.18
C PRO A 164 -18.57 3.33 -0.71
N THR A 165 -19.04 2.44 -1.58
CA THR A 165 -18.86 1.00 -1.38
C THR A 165 -17.36 0.69 -1.43
N PRO A 166 -16.81 -0.06 -0.46
CA PRO A 166 -15.38 -0.37 -0.45
C PRO A 166 -15.03 -1.27 -1.63
N GLU A 167 -13.83 -1.08 -2.18
CA GLU A 167 -13.28 -1.92 -3.24
C GLU A 167 -12.32 -2.93 -2.60
N LEU A 168 -12.55 -4.22 -2.84
CA LEU A 168 -11.84 -5.31 -2.16
C LEU A 168 -11.05 -6.16 -3.14
N TYR A 169 -9.74 -6.20 -2.95
CA TYR A 169 -8.80 -6.93 -3.80
C TYR A 169 -8.09 -8.00 -2.96
N SER A 170 -8.08 -9.27 -3.41
CA SER A 170 -7.20 -10.28 -2.83
C SER A 170 -6.00 -10.44 -3.74
N VAL A 171 -4.81 -10.44 -3.17
CA VAL A 171 -3.56 -10.65 -3.89
C VAL A 171 -2.78 -11.75 -3.18
N GLU A 172 -2.31 -12.73 -3.94
CA GLU A 172 -1.38 -13.72 -3.42
C GLU A 172 0.03 -13.12 -3.38
N ILE A 173 0.68 -13.15 -2.22
CA ILE A 173 2.02 -12.60 -2.00
C ILE A 173 3.00 -13.75 -1.87
N GLY A 174 3.98 -13.80 -2.79
CA GLY A 174 5.06 -14.79 -2.79
C GLY A 174 4.62 -16.26 -2.96
N GLY A 175 3.32 -16.54 -3.16
CA GLY A 175 2.76 -17.89 -3.04
C GLY A 175 2.70 -18.40 -1.59
N ILE A 176 2.82 -17.50 -0.62
CA ILE A 176 2.97 -17.81 0.81
C ILE A 176 1.68 -17.47 1.56
N PHE A 177 1.14 -16.27 1.33
CA PHE A 177 -0.07 -15.78 1.99
C PHE A 177 -0.92 -14.94 1.03
N TYR A 178 -2.12 -14.59 1.48
CA TYR A 178 -3.08 -13.81 0.73
C TYR A 178 -3.32 -12.49 1.45
N GLN A 179 -3.08 -11.39 0.77
CA GLN A 179 -3.36 -10.07 1.30
C GLN A 179 -4.71 -9.56 0.76
N LEU A 180 -5.58 -9.16 1.68
CA LEU A 180 -6.79 -8.42 1.37
C LEU A 180 -6.50 -6.92 1.46
N GLN A 181 -6.60 -6.23 0.32
CA GLN A 181 -6.46 -4.78 0.20
C GLN A 181 -7.84 -4.16 -0.03
N ILE A 182 -8.24 -3.25 0.85
CA ILE A 182 -9.60 -2.72 0.94
C ILE A 182 -9.55 -1.21 0.83
N PHE A 183 -9.89 -0.68 -0.34
CA PHE A 183 -9.99 0.76 -0.53
C PHE A 183 -11.36 1.27 -0.09
N LEU A 184 -11.38 2.17 0.89
CA LEU A 184 -12.61 2.65 1.53
C LEU A 184 -13.17 3.92 0.88
N GLY A 185 -12.39 4.58 0.03
CA GLY A 185 -12.68 5.90 -0.53
C GLY A 185 -11.67 6.95 -0.11
N ILE A 186 -12.00 8.20 -0.44
CA ILE A 186 -11.20 9.39 -0.16
C ILE A 186 -11.87 10.16 0.97
N PHE A 187 -11.10 10.54 1.99
CA PHE A 187 -11.62 11.15 3.20
C PHE A 187 -10.80 12.37 3.65
N PRO A 188 -11.43 13.38 4.25
CA PRO A 188 -10.73 14.50 4.88
C PRO A 188 -9.95 14.04 6.13
N GLU A 189 -8.96 14.82 6.55
CA GLU A 189 -8.18 14.57 7.78
C GLU A 189 -9.06 14.29 9.01
N SER A 190 -10.21 14.96 9.11
CA SER A 190 -11.16 14.80 10.21
C SER A 190 -11.71 13.37 10.34
N PHE A 191 -11.76 12.58 9.26
CA PHE A 191 -12.12 11.17 9.34
C PHE A 191 -11.15 10.39 10.24
N PHE A 192 -9.85 10.62 10.06
CA PHE A 192 -8.79 9.94 10.81
C PHE A 192 -8.66 10.49 12.24
N VAL A 193 -8.72 11.82 12.40
CA VAL A 193 -8.70 12.49 13.71
C VAL A 193 -9.84 12.01 14.60
N ASN A 194 -11.02 11.76 14.03
CA ASN A 194 -12.19 11.25 14.75
C ASN A 194 -12.18 9.73 14.92
N GLY A 195 -11.03 9.08 14.73
CA GLY A 195 -10.80 7.67 15.04
C GLY A 195 -11.13 6.70 13.91
N ALA A 196 -11.50 7.17 12.71
CA ALA A 196 -11.74 6.33 11.53
C ALA A 196 -12.64 5.09 11.80
N SER A 197 -13.73 5.25 12.56
CA SER A 197 -14.57 4.15 13.04
C SER A 197 -15.04 3.18 11.95
N TYR A 198 -15.28 3.68 10.73
CA TYR A 198 -15.60 2.85 9.57
C TYR A 198 -14.45 1.91 9.18
N ALA A 199 -13.23 2.43 9.11
CA ALA A 199 -12.02 1.67 8.82
C ALA A 199 -11.71 0.65 9.92
N LEU A 200 -11.79 1.07 11.19
CA LEU A 200 -11.57 0.17 12.33
C LEU A 200 -12.61 -0.95 12.42
N ALA A 201 -13.86 -0.72 12.00
CA ALA A 201 -14.86 -1.78 11.97
C ALA A 201 -14.49 -2.88 10.96
N ILE A 202 -13.93 -2.49 9.81
CA ILE A 202 -13.45 -3.43 8.79
C ILE A 202 -12.19 -4.16 9.27
N GLU A 203 -11.24 -3.43 9.84
CA GLU A 203 -10.03 -4.01 10.44
C GLU A 203 -10.38 -5.06 11.51
N ASN A 204 -11.33 -4.75 12.39
CA ASN A 204 -11.79 -5.68 13.41
C ASN A 204 -12.40 -6.97 12.81
N ILE A 205 -13.12 -6.87 11.70
CA ILE A 205 -13.64 -8.05 11.00
C ILE A 205 -12.48 -8.90 10.46
N CYS A 206 -11.47 -8.28 9.85
CA CYS A 206 -10.27 -8.97 9.38
C CYS A 206 -9.59 -9.73 10.53
N ASN A 207 -9.31 -9.04 11.65
CA ASN A 207 -8.69 -9.65 12.83
C ASN A 207 -9.51 -10.81 13.41
N GLN A 208 -10.84 -10.66 13.52
CA GLN A 208 -11.73 -11.72 14.02
C GLN A 208 -11.77 -12.97 13.13
N LEU A 209 -11.45 -12.81 11.85
CA LEU A 209 -11.39 -13.90 10.88
C LEU A 209 -9.98 -14.46 10.69
N GLY A 210 -9.05 -14.09 11.55
CA GLY A 210 -7.67 -14.58 11.56
C GLY A 210 -6.76 -13.89 10.56
N GLY A 211 -7.15 -12.70 10.08
CA GLY A 211 -6.26 -11.82 9.34
C GLY A 211 -5.36 -11.03 10.29
N ILE A 212 -4.15 -10.70 9.86
CA ILE A 212 -3.23 -9.82 10.58
C ILE A 212 -3.19 -8.47 9.86
N THR A 213 -3.36 -7.38 10.59
CA THR A 213 -3.62 -6.05 10.02
C THR A 213 -2.43 -5.10 10.09
N SER A 214 -1.25 -5.60 10.45
CA SER A 214 0.00 -4.86 10.34
C SER A 214 1.17 -5.76 9.96
N PHE A 215 2.17 -5.18 9.32
CA PHE A 215 3.38 -5.89 8.91
C PHE A 215 4.13 -6.44 10.13
N ASP A 216 4.32 -5.63 11.17
CA ASP A 216 5.03 -6.02 12.39
C ASP A 216 4.35 -7.17 13.12
N GLU A 217 3.01 -7.14 13.26
CA GLU A 217 2.27 -8.28 13.84
C GLU A 217 2.46 -9.54 12.99
N ARG A 218 2.48 -9.41 11.66
CA ARG A 218 2.64 -10.56 10.76
C ARG A 218 4.03 -11.16 10.88
N ILE A 219 5.08 -10.34 10.92
CA ILE A 219 6.46 -10.76 11.22
C ILE A 219 6.53 -11.46 12.58
N ASN A 220 5.90 -10.89 13.62
CA ASN A 220 5.94 -11.45 14.97
C ASN A 220 5.22 -12.81 15.05
N GLU A 221 4.13 -12.99 14.32
CA GLU A 221 3.36 -14.24 14.35
C GLU A 221 3.87 -15.31 13.39
N TRP A 222 4.29 -14.93 12.18
CA TRP A 222 4.60 -15.86 11.10
C TRP A 222 6.09 -15.89 10.73
N GLY A 223 6.87 -14.91 11.19
CA GLY A 223 8.26 -14.69 10.81
C GLY A 223 8.42 -13.86 9.54
N GLU A 224 9.67 -13.52 9.24
CA GLU A 224 10.09 -13.19 7.88
C GLU A 224 9.88 -14.44 7.01
N MET A 225 9.24 -14.27 5.84
CA MET A 225 8.92 -15.41 4.95
C MET A 225 9.54 -15.23 3.57
#